data_AF-A0A6V8LP58-F1
#
_entry.id   AF-A0A6V8LP58-F1
#
_cell.length_a   1.000
_cell.length_b   1.000
_cell.length_c   1.000
_cell.angle_alpha   90.00
_cell.angle_beta   90.00
_cell.angle_gamma   90.00
#
_symmetry.space_group_name_H-M   'P 1'
#
loop_
_entity.id
_entity.type
_entity.pdbx_description
1 polymer ?
#
loop_
_entity_poly.entity_id
_entity_poly.type
_entity_poly.pdbx_seq_one_letter_code
_entity_poly.pdbx_strand_id
1 'polypeptide(L)'
;MHDLYGVQPVGHPLPRRLVRHPHWPHGWHPMRADAGPRPPLAASEAFPFVTVQGPGVYEIPVGPVHAGLIEPGHFRFSVVGETILKLKARLWYVHKGIEKLFEGHPAHDRVALAERVSGDTAVGHALAYSLAVEDALGWPIPAAAQRARAAVLELERLHNHVADIGAICNDVGYGIAHTHAQRIRETLLRLNHATTGHRLLRGAVYPGGAHLHTIPDPATIQAVADDIAEIVDIALNHTVVRDRLTGTAVLTQQQAADIGAVGYVARASGLPTDARHTHPTPPWTRSPSRSTPAATSWPAS
;
A
#
# COMPACT_ATOMS: atom_id res chain seq x y z
N MET A 1 6.17 3.94 17.43
CA MET A 1 6.29 3.31 18.77
C MET A 1 6.94 4.27 19.78
N HIS A 2 8.19 4.70 19.59
CA HIS A 2 8.86 5.60 20.55
C HIS A 2 8.14 6.95 20.74
N ASP A 3 7.85 7.65 19.66
CA ASP A 3 7.17 8.94 19.73
C ASP A 3 5.71 8.82 20.18
N LEU A 4 4.97 7.84 19.68
CA LEU A 4 3.54 7.67 19.96
C LEU A 4 3.22 7.08 21.34
N TYR A 5 4.04 6.12 21.81
CA TYR A 5 3.80 5.35 23.05
C TYR A 5 4.88 5.54 24.13
N GLY A 6 6.04 6.11 23.79
CA GLY A 6 7.15 6.30 24.74
C GLY A 6 8.09 5.10 24.86
N VAL A 7 7.91 4.07 24.02
CA VAL A 7 8.75 2.86 24.02
C VAL A 7 10.16 3.22 23.52
N GLN A 8 11.17 3.09 24.37
CA GLN A 8 12.56 3.35 23.99
C GLN A 8 13.22 2.08 23.42
N PRO A 9 13.53 2.03 22.12
CA PRO A 9 14.21 0.89 21.54
C PRO A 9 15.68 0.86 21.99
N VAL A 10 16.09 -0.26 22.59
CA VAL A 10 17.47 -0.48 23.05
C VAL A 10 18.41 -0.60 21.85
N GLY A 11 19.54 0.11 21.88
CA GLY A 11 20.57 0.04 20.84
C GLY A 11 20.19 0.61 19.48
N HIS A 12 19.06 1.30 19.36
CA HIS A 12 18.63 1.87 18.09
C HIS A 12 19.56 3.03 17.67
N PRO A 13 20.13 3.02 16.45
CA PRO A 13 21.17 3.99 16.06
C PRO A 13 20.66 5.42 15.88
N LEU A 14 19.35 5.59 15.65
CA LEU A 14 18.73 6.90 15.40
C LEU A 14 17.38 7.05 16.13
N PRO A 15 17.35 7.15 17.48
CA PRO A 15 16.11 7.19 18.26
C PRO A 15 15.47 8.59 18.16
N ARG A 16 14.81 8.88 17.04
CA ARG A 16 14.16 10.16 16.77
C ARG A 16 12.65 10.01 16.59
N ARG A 17 11.93 11.13 16.72
CA ARG A 17 10.49 11.17 16.42
C ARG A 17 10.26 11.09 14.91
N LEU A 18 9.28 10.30 14.49
CA LEU A 18 8.96 10.08 13.08
C LEU A 18 7.58 10.63 12.73
N VAL A 19 6.59 10.38 13.58
CA VAL A 19 5.18 10.68 13.40
C VAL A 19 4.83 12.05 13.98
N ARG A 20 5.20 12.31 15.24
CA ARG A 20 4.82 13.55 15.89
C ARG A 20 5.58 14.75 15.33
N HIS A 21 4.84 15.78 14.95
CA HIS A 21 5.43 17.05 14.53
C HIS A 21 6.30 17.64 15.67
N PRO A 22 7.45 18.27 15.37
CA PRO A 22 8.35 18.85 16.37
C PRO A 22 7.67 19.75 17.42
N HIS A 23 6.65 20.50 17.01
CA HIS A 23 5.82 21.33 17.91
C HIS A 23 5.06 20.57 19.02
N TRP A 24 4.93 19.24 18.95
CA TRP A 24 4.34 18.48 20.05
C TRP A 24 5.34 18.35 21.19
N PRO A 25 4.94 18.56 22.45
CA PRO A 25 5.88 18.60 23.56
C PRO A 25 6.56 17.25 23.84
N HIS A 26 7.68 17.32 24.56
CA HIS A 26 8.40 16.17 25.10
C HIS A 26 7.66 15.50 26.25
N GLY A 27 7.86 14.19 26.43
CA GLY A 27 7.22 13.39 27.48
C GLY A 27 5.72 13.06 27.29
N TRP A 28 5.00 13.73 26.40
CA TRP A 28 3.60 13.40 26.10
C TRP A 28 3.48 12.36 24.99
N HIS A 29 2.57 11.39 25.10
CA HIS A 29 2.49 10.24 24.18
C HIS A 29 1.02 9.94 23.83
N PRO A 30 0.51 10.39 22.66
CA PRO A 30 -0.92 10.42 22.34
C PRO A 30 -1.62 9.07 22.36
N MET A 31 -0.88 8.00 22.10
CA MET A 31 -1.47 6.67 21.95
C MET A 31 -1.56 5.91 23.28
N ARG A 32 -0.95 6.42 24.36
CA ARG A 32 -1.11 5.82 25.69
C ARG A 32 -2.53 6.00 26.21
N ALA A 33 -3.04 5.02 26.96
CA ALA A 33 -4.33 5.12 27.63
C ALA A 33 -4.39 6.25 28.67
N ASP A 34 -3.27 6.51 29.33
CA ASP A 34 -3.09 7.52 30.38
C ASP A 34 -2.44 8.82 29.88
N ALA A 35 -2.49 9.10 28.57
CA ALA A 35 -1.84 10.28 27.98
C ALA A 35 -2.35 11.62 28.55
N GLY A 36 -3.57 11.65 29.10
CA GLY A 36 -4.21 12.87 29.56
C GLY A 36 -4.59 13.82 28.41
N PRO A 37 -5.00 15.06 28.72
CA PRO A 37 -5.38 16.03 27.70
C PRO A 37 -4.19 16.43 26.83
N ARG A 38 -4.46 16.77 25.56
CA ARG A 38 -3.44 17.24 24.65
C ARG A 38 -2.82 18.55 25.18
N PRO A 39 -1.51 18.59 25.46
CA PRO A 39 -0.84 19.80 25.90
C PRO A 39 -0.76 20.85 24.77
N PRO A 40 -0.53 22.13 25.11
CA PRO A 40 -0.29 23.16 24.11
C PRO A 40 0.93 22.81 23.26
N LEU A 41 0.90 23.25 22.00
CA LEU A 41 2.04 23.10 21.10
C LEU A 41 3.18 24.00 21.58
N ALA A 42 4.39 23.48 21.56
CA ALA A 42 5.59 24.22 21.90
C ALA A 42 6.24 24.80 20.64
N ALA A 43 6.96 25.92 20.81
CA ALA A 43 7.92 26.35 19.81
C ALA A 43 8.95 25.24 19.62
N SER A 44 9.31 24.96 18.36
CA SER A 44 10.24 23.89 18.05
C SER A 44 11.07 24.25 16.83
N GLU A 45 12.27 23.71 16.78
CA GLU A 45 13.16 23.84 15.64
C GLU A 45 12.62 23.06 14.43
N ALA A 46 13.12 23.44 13.26
CA ALA A 46 12.83 22.72 12.03
C ALA A 46 13.28 21.26 12.14
N PHE A 47 12.62 20.38 11.39
CA PHE A 47 13.03 18.98 11.37
C PHE A 47 14.48 18.86 10.87
N PRO A 48 15.36 18.15 11.60
CA PRO A 48 16.78 18.10 11.28
C PRO A 48 17.00 17.14 10.11
N PHE A 49 16.87 17.66 8.89
CA PHE A 49 17.28 16.93 7.70
C PHE A 49 18.80 16.77 7.70
N VAL A 50 19.27 15.62 7.24
CA VAL A 50 20.71 15.37 7.15
C VAL A 50 21.24 16.14 5.96
N THR A 51 22.08 17.13 6.21
CA THR A 51 22.73 17.91 5.16
C THR A 51 23.93 17.15 4.59
N VAL A 52 24.04 17.12 3.27
CA VAL A 52 25.21 16.61 2.56
C VAL A 52 25.98 17.81 2.02
N GLN A 53 27.28 17.87 2.28
CA GLN A 53 28.15 18.98 1.91
C GLN A 53 29.20 18.50 0.89
N GLY A 54 29.61 19.38 -0.01
CA GLY A 54 30.65 19.11 -1.00
C GLY A 54 30.56 20.05 -2.20
N PRO A 55 31.63 20.19 -3.00
CA PRO A 55 31.61 21.00 -4.22
C PRO A 55 30.49 20.54 -5.17
N GLY A 56 29.64 21.47 -5.60
CA GLY A 56 28.55 21.18 -6.55
C GLY A 56 27.35 20.42 -5.96
N VAL A 57 27.35 20.12 -4.65
CA VAL A 57 26.18 19.53 -3.97
C VAL A 57 25.14 20.63 -3.75
N TYR A 58 23.90 20.35 -4.15
CA TYR A 58 22.76 21.19 -3.82
C TYR A 58 21.57 20.35 -3.37
N GLU A 59 20.60 20.99 -2.73
CA GLU A 59 19.42 20.32 -2.17
C GLU A 59 18.16 20.70 -2.94
N ILE A 60 17.35 19.68 -3.29
CA ILE A 60 16.03 19.86 -3.88
C ILE A 60 14.98 19.44 -2.86
N PRO A 61 14.17 20.37 -2.32
CA PRO A 61 13.00 20.03 -1.52
C PRO A 61 11.80 19.68 -2.37
N VAL A 62 11.08 18.61 -2.01
CA VAL A 62 9.81 18.26 -2.63
C VAL A 62 8.78 17.96 -1.54
N GLY A 63 7.56 18.49 -1.67
CA GLY A 63 6.49 18.37 -0.69
C GLY A 63 6.54 19.43 0.43
N PRO A 64 5.72 19.31 1.49
CA PRO A 64 4.82 18.20 1.80
C PRO A 64 3.56 18.15 0.92
N VAL A 65 3.30 19.21 0.15
CA VAL A 65 2.23 19.27 -0.87
C VAL A 65 2.89 19.54 -2.21
N HIS A 66 2.80 18.61 -3.15
CA HIS A 66 3.37 18.74 -4.48
C HIS A 66 2.59 17.89 -5.48
N ALA A 67 2.38 18.39 -6.70
CA ALA A 67 1.51 17.77 -7.70
C ALA A 67 1.98 16.37 -8.17
N GLY A 68 3.28 16.06 -8.04
CA GLY A 68 3.86 14.76 -8.38
C GLY A 68 3.94 13.75 -7.22
N LEU A 69 3.28 14.01 -6.10
CA LEU A 69 3.29 13.13 -4.92
C LEU A 69 1.88 12.65 -4.59
N ILE A 70 1.70 11.33 -4.58
CA ILE A 70 0.40 10.68 -4.31
C ILE A 70 0.06 10.77 -2.82
N GLU A 71 1.06 10.64 -1.94
CA GLU A 71 0.90 10.69 -0.49
C GLU A 71 1.66 11.89 0.11
N PRO A 72 1.10 12.65 1.07
CA PRO A 72 1.79 13.77 1.71
C PRO A 72 3.10 13.35 2.40
N GLY A 73 4.20 13.85 1.86
CA GLY A 73 5.54 13.59 2.36
C GLY A 73 6.50 14.71 1.95
N HIS A 74 7.46 15.00 2.81
CA HIS A 74 8.50 15.99 2.57
C HIS A 74 9.83 15.29 2.35
N PHE A 75 10.36 15.42 1.14
CA PHE A 75 11.57 14.78 0.68
C PHE A 75 12.68 15.81 0.52
N ARG A 76 13.88 15.47 0.98
CA ARG A 76 15.11 16.21 0.69
C ARG A 76 16.03 15.34 -0.13
N PHE A 77 16.32 15.79 -1.34
CA PHE A 77 17.28 15.17 -2.23
C PHE A 77 18.57 15.97 -2.18
N SER A 78 19.67 15.34 -1.79
CA SER A 78 21.02 15.89 -1.97
C SER A 78 21.57 15.40 -3.30
N VAL A 79 21.91 16.31 -4.19
CA VAL A 79 22.16 16.02 -5.62
C VAL A 79 23.47 16.65 -6.07
N VAL A 80 24.17 15.96 -6.97
CA VAL A 80 25.29 16.50 -7.77
C VAL A 80 25.02 16.20 -9.24
N GLY A 81 24.83 17.24 -10.04
CA GLY A 81 24.35 17.08 -11.42
C GLY A 81 23.00 16.38 -11.45
N GLU A 82 22.94 15.19 -12.04
CA GLU A 82 21.73 14.35 -12.10
C GLU A 82 21.73 13.21 -11.06
N THR A 83 22.83 13.04 -10.31
CA THR A 83 22.99 11.93 -9.37
C THR A 83 22.45 12.30 -7.99
N ILE A 84 21.48 11.53 -7.49
CA ILE A 84 20.99 11.62 -6.12
C ILE A 84 21.99 10.92 -5.19
N LEU A 85 22.69 11.69 -4.37
CA LEU A 85 23.60 11.16 -3.35
C LEU A 85 22.84 10.65 -2.12
N LYS A 86 21.75 11.33 -1.77
CA LYS A 86 20.94 10.99 -0.59
C LYS A 86 19.51 11.46 -0.74
N LEU A 87 18.57 10.58 -0.36
CA LEU A 87 17.17 10.92 -0.15
C LEU A 87 16.84 10.83 1.33
N LYS A 88 16.26 11.91 1.87
CA LYS A 88 15.64 11.88 3.21
C LYS A 88 14.16 12.18 3.11
N ALA A 89 13.34 11.16 3.34
CA ALA A 89 11.89 11.30 3.48
C ALA A 89 11.49 11.62 4.93
N ARG A 90 10.61 12.61 5.08
CA ARG A 90 9.80 12.88 6.27
C ARG A 90 8.35 12.61 5.87
N LEU A 91 7.77 11.56 6.45
CA LEU A 91 6.41 11.11 6.15
C LEU A 91 5.47 11.45 7.32
N TRP A 92 4.35 10.73 7.40
CA TRP A 92 3.39 10.75 8.52
C TRP A 92 2.59 12.05 8.68
N TYR A 93 2.53 12.88 7.64
CA TYR A 93 1.73 14.10 7.62
C TYR A 93 0.22 13.83 7.74
N VAL A 94 -0.24 12.63 7.36
CA VAL A 94 -1.65 12.22 7.43
C VAL A 94 -1.96 11.29 8.60
N HIS A 95 -1.07 11.13 9.58
CA HIS A 95 -1.34 10.20 10.68
C HIS A 95 -2.63 10.58 11.43
N LYS A 96 -3.65 9.71 11.35
CA LYS A 96 -4.99 9.97 11.90
C LYS A 96 -5.23 9.38 13.30
N GLY A 97 -4.27 8.63 13.83
CA GLY A 97 -4.44 7.93 15.11
C GLY A 97 -5.46 6.79 15.03
N ILE A 98 -5.52 6.10 13.89
CA ILE A 98 -6.57 5.09 13.61
C ILE A 98 -6.58 3.99 14.67
N GLU A 99 -5.42 3.51 15.12
CA GLU A 99 -5.32 2.52 16.21
C GLU A 99 -6.05 2.98 17.47
N LYS A 100 -5.88 4.25 17.87
CA LYS A 100 -6.56 4.84 19.04
C LYS A 100 -8.06 4.93 18.85
N LEU A 101 -8.49 5.21 17.62
CA LEU A 101 -9.91 5.26 17.27
C LEU A 101 -10.59 3.89 17.37
N PHE A 102 -9.85 2.78 17.22
CA PHE A 102 -10.43 1.45 17.44
C PHE A 102 -10.74 1.15 18.92
N GLU A 103 -10.01 1.76 19.86
CA GLU A 103 -10.16 1.47 21.29
C GLU A 103 -11.56 1.83 21.84
N GLY A 104 -12.06 1.03 22.79
CA GLY A 104 -13.28 1.32 23.55
C GLY A 104 -14.59 1.19 22.77
N HIS A 105 -14.56 0.60 21.57
CA HIS A 105 -15.75 0.42 20.73
C HIS A 105 -16.05 -1.05 20.47
N PRO A 106 -17.33 -1.42 20.26
CA PRO A 106 -17.69 -2.78 19.89
C PRO A 106 -17.00 -3.22 18.60
N ALA A 107 -16.56 -4.47 18.55
CA ALA A 107 -15.80 -5.00 17.42
C ALA A 107 -16.60 -4.96 16.09
N HIS A 108 -17.90 -5.23 16.13
CA HIS A 108 -18.72 -5.21 14.92
C HIS A 108 -18.85 -3.81 14.28
N ASP A 109 -18.83 -2.73 15.08
CA ASP A 109 -19.04 -1.36 14.62
C ASP A 109 -17.82 -0.72 13.95
N ARG A 110 -16.66 -1.39 14.03
CA ARG A 110 -15.37 -0.80 13.62
C ARG A 110 -14.83 -1.28 12.29
N VAL A 111 -15.56 -2.15 11.58
CA VAL A 111 -15.22 -2.54 10.21
C VAL A 111 -15.13 -1.32 9.29
N ALA A 112 -16.07 -0.40 9.40
CA ALA A 112 -16.08 0.81 8.60
C ALA A 112 -14.83 1.69 8.85
N LEU A 113 -14.25 1.65 10.06
CA LEU A 113 -12.98 2.32 10.34
C LEU A 113 -11.81 1.59 9.66
N ALA A 114 -11.80 0.26 9.67
CA ALA A 114 -10.81 -0.57 8.98
C ALA A 114 -10.76 -0.27 7.48
N GLU A 115 -11.92 -0.15 6.84
CA GLU A 115 -12.04 0.20 5.41
C GLU A 115 -11.45 1.56 5.02
N ARG A 116 -11.13 2.41 6.01
CA ARG A 116 -10.59 3.77 5.81
C ARG A 116 -9.13 3.90 6.23
N VAL A 117 -8.47 2.78 6.55
CA VAL A 117 -7.03 2.74 6.84
C VAL A 117 -6.23 3.13 5.59
N SER A 118 -6.51 2.49 4.46
CA SER A 118 -6.00 2.88 3.13
C SER A 118 -7.12 3.40 2.23
N GLY A 119 -6.80 4.29 1.29
CA GLY A 119 -7.76 4.87 0.36
C GLY A 119 -8.21 3.92 -0.76
N ASP A 120 -7.36 2.93 -1.09
CA ASP A 120 -7.51 2.00 -2.21
C ASP A 120 -7.74 0.54 -1.79
N THR A 121 -7.51 0.20 -0.52
CA THR A 121 -7.49 -1.18 -0.02
C THR A 121 -8.49 -1.35 1.12
N ALA A 122 -9.77 -1.05 0.86
CA ALA A 122 -10.83 -1.12 1.86
C ALA A 122 -11.13 -2.55 2.29
N VAL A 123 -11.25 -3.46 1.33
CA VAL A 123 -11.61 -4.88 1.51
C VAL A 123 -10.50 -5.61 2.22
N GLY A 124 -9.24 -5.42 1.82
CA GLY A 124 -8.09 -6.03 2.48
C GLY A 124 -8.01 -5.68 3.97
N HIS A 125 -8.24 -4.41 4.33
CA HIS A 125 -8.26 -3.99 5.73
C HIS A 125 -9.50 -4.49 6.48
N ALA A 126 -10.69 -4.46 5.87
CA ALA A 126 -11.90 -5.01 6.47
C ALA A 126 -11.79 -6.52 6.72
N LEU A 127 -11.18 -7.25 5.80
CA LEU A 127 -10.92 -8.68 5.93
C LEU A 127 -9.92 -8.97 7.04
N ALA A 128 -8.77 -8.28 7.07
CA ALA A 128 -7.79 -8.44 8.14
C ALA A 128 -8.39 -8.17 9.53
N TYR A 129 -9.20 -7.11 9.64
CA TYR A 129 -9.94 -6.79 10.85
C TYR A 129 -10.94 -7.88 11.23
N SER A 130 -11.75 -8.34 10.28
CA SER A 130 -12.77 -9.38 10.51
C SER A 130 -12.14 -10.69 10.97
N LEU A 131 -11.04 -11.11 10.34
CA LEU A 131 -10.29 -12.31 10.71
C LEU A 131 -9.75 -12.22 12.14
N ALA A 132 -9.20 -11.06 12.54
CA ALA A 132 -8.70 -10.85 13.90
C ALA A 132 -9.82 -10.96 14.95
N VAL A 133 -11.01 -10.41 14.65
CA VAL A 133 -12.19 -10.51 15.52
C VAL A 133 -12.68 -11.96 15.61
N GLU A 134 -12.74 -12.67 14.48
CA GLU A 134 -13.20 -14.05 14.40
C GLU A 134 -12.27 -15.01 15.14
N ASP A 135 -10.96 -14.84 14.97
CA ASP A 135 -9.94 -15.63 15.65
C ASP A 135 -10.01 -15.41 17.17
N ALA A 136 -10.14 -14.15 17.62
CA ALA A 136 -10.28 -13.82 19.04
C ALA A 136 -11.55 -14.42 19.68
N LEU A 137 -12.63 -14.58 18.91
CA LEU A 137 -13.90 -15.16 19.37
C LEU A 137 -14.00 -16.67 19.11
N GLY A 138 -13.04 -17.28 18.41
CA GLY A 138 -13.12 -18.67 17.97
C GLY A 138 -14.32 -18.94 17.04
N TRP A 139 -14.75 -17.96 16.25
CA TRP A 139 -15.96 -18.06 15.42
C TRP A 139 -15.68 -18.84 14.12
N PRO A 140 -16.27 -20.03 13.91
CA PRO A 140 -16.13 -20.74 12.64
C PRO A 140 -16.92 -20.03 11.52
N ILE A 141 -16.23 -19.74 10.41
CA ILE A 141 -16.85 -19.07 9.25
C ILE A 141 -17.30 -20.07 8.19
N PRO A 142 -18.55 -20.01 7.70
CA PRO A 142 -19.03 -20.90 6.64
C PRO A 142 -18.24 -20.76 5.33
N ALA A 143 -18.07 -21.86 4.60
CA ALA A 143 -17.36 -21.88 3.31
C ALA A 143 -17.97 -20.93 2.26
N ALA A 144 -19.28 -20.69 2.30
CA ALA A 144 -19.94 -19.73 1.41
C ALA A 144 -19.51 -18.28 1.69
N ALA A 145 -19.43 -17.88 2.96
CA ALA A 145 -18.96 -16.57 3.39
C ALA A 145 -17.49 -16.35 2.99
N GLN A 146 -16.67 -17.38 3.16
CA GLN A 146 -15.28 -17.39 2.71
C GLN A 146 -15.15 -17.16 1.19
N ARG A 147 -15.94 -17.85 0.37
CA ARG A 147 -15.96 -17.64 -1.09
C ARG A 147 -16.39 -16.24 -1.48
N ALA A 148 -17.41 -15.69 -0.80
CA ALA A 148 -17.85 -14.33 -1.04
C ALA A 148 -16.73 -13.32 -0.74
N ARG A 149 -16.03 -13.47 0.39
CA ARG A 149 -14.86 -12.64 0.73
C ARG A 149 -13.75 -12.74 -0.30
N ALA A 150 -13.43 -13.94 -0.76
CA ALA A 150 -12.42 -14.15 -1.80
C ALA A 150 -12.78 -13.41 -3.10
N ALA A 151 -14.05 -13.49 -3.53
CA ALA A 151 -14.51 -12.78 -4.72
C ALA A 151 -14.35 -11.26 -4.57
N VAL A 152 -14.78 -10.67 -3.44
CA VAL A 152 -14.65 -9.23 -3.20
C VAL A 152 -13.18 -8.81 -3.10
N LEU A 153 -12.33 -9.60 -2.43
CA LEU A 153 -10.90 -9.32 -2.32
C LEU A 153 -10.19 -9.33 -3.68
N GLU A 154 -10.56 -10.26 -4.56
CA GLU A 154 -9.98 -10.32 -5.90
C GLU A 154 -10.47 -9.19 -6.80
N LEU A 155 -11.72 -8.74 -6.66
CA LEU A 155 -12.18 -7.53 -7.35
C LEU A 155 -11.40 -6.29 -6.91
N GLU A 156 -11.11 -6.14 -5.61
CA GLU A 156 -10.24 -5.07 -5.11
C GLU A 156 -8.85 -5.16 -5.73
N ARG A 157 -8.25 -6.37 -5.70
CA ARG A 157 -6.93 -6.63 -6.25
C ARG A 157 -6.85 -6.30 -7.74
N LEU A 158 -7.87 -6.64 -8.52
CA LEU A 158 -7.93 -6.35 -9.95
C LEU A 158 -7.92 -4.84 -10.22
N HIS A 159 -8.81 -4.07 -9.58
CA HIS A 159 -8.88 -2.63 -9.89
C HIS A 159 -7.68 -1.85 -9.37
N ASN A 160 -7.02 -2.32 -8.30
CA ASN A 160 -5.78 -1.73 -7.81
C ASN A 160 -4.62 -2.04 -8.77
N HIS A 161 -4.44 -3.29 -9.18
CA HIS A 161 -3.38 -3.62 -10.14
C HIS A 161 -3.54 -2.94 -11.50
N VAL A 162 -4.77 -2.84 -12.03
CA VAL A 162 -5.02 -2.08 -13.26
C VAL A 162 -4.66 -0.60 -13.07
N ALA A 163 -5.01 -0.01 -11.93
CA ALA A 163 -4.63 1.38 -11.62
C ALA A 163 -3.11 1.55 -11.54
N ASP A 164 -2.43 0.66 -10.82
CA ASP A 164 -0.98 0.69 -10.59
C ASP A 164 -0.20 0.55 -11.89
N ILE A 165 -0.58 -0.39 -12.77
CA ILE A 165 0.06 -0.55 -14.09
C ILE A 165 -0.04 0.74 -14.90
N GLY A 166 -1.23 1.35 -14.92
CA GLY A 166 -1.43 2.64 -15.57
C GLY A 166 -0.60 3.75 -14.94
N ALA A 167 -0.52 3.82 -13.60
CA ALA A 167 0.27 4.82 -12.89
C ALA A 167 1.77 4.68 -13.16
N ILE A 168 2.32 3.46 -13.15
CA ILE A 168 3.72 3.19 -13.50
C ILE A 168 4.02 3.69 -14.92
N CYS A 169 3.14 3.45 -15.89
CA CYS A 169 3.29 3.97 -17.25
C CYS A 169 3.27 5.51 -17.29
N ASN A 170 2.38 6.13 -16.52
CA ASN A 170 2.30 7.59 -16.43
C ASN A 170 3.59 8.20 -15.86
N ASP A 171 4.14 7.60 -14.81
CA ASP A 171 5.32 8.10 -14.10
C ASP A 171 6.59 8.09 -14.97
N VAL A 172 6.62 7.23 -15.99
CA VAL A 172 7.69 7.21 -17.01
C VAL A 172 7.35 8.02 -18.28
N GLY A 173 6.26 8.79 -18.25
CA GLY A 173 5.87 9.70 -19.33
C GLY A 173 4.96 9.08 -20.40
N TYR A 174 4.43 7.87 -20.19
CA TYR A 174 3.54 7.19 -21.14
C TYR A 174 2.06 7.29 -20.73
N GLY A 175 1.56 8.52 -20.68
CA GLY A 175 0.20 8.84 -20.21
C GLY A 175 -0.95 8.27 -21.02
N ILE A 176 -0.72 7.86 -22.27
CA ILE A 176 -1.76 7.19 -23.08
C ILE A 176 -2.12 5.81 -22.50
N ALA A 177 -1.12 4.99 -22.13
CA ALA A 177 -1.36 3.71 -21.47
C ALA A 177 -2.09 3.90 -20.14
N HIS A 178 -1.72 4.93 -19.37
CA HIS A 178 -2.46 5.30 -18.16
C HIS A 178 -3.93 5.57 -18.43
N THR A 179 -4.24 6.37 -19.46
CA THR A 179 -5.62 6.72 -19.79
C THR A 179 -6.45 5.49 -20.16
N HIS A 180 -5.89 4.57 -20.96
CA HIS A 180 -6.56 3.31 -21.28
C HIS A 180 -6.71 2.39 -20.06
N ALA A 181 -5.71 2.32 -19.18
CA ALA A 181 -5.82 1.59 -17.92
C ALA A 181 -6.92 2.18 -17.01
N GLN A 182 -7.07 3.51 -16.94
CA GLN A 182 -8.16 4.15 -16.18
C GLN A 182 -9.54 3.84 -16.77
N ARG A 183 -9.68 3.72 -18.10
CA ARG A 183 -10.92 3.24 -18.74
C ARG A 183 -11.26 1.81 -18.29
N ILE A 184 -10.28 0.91 -18.29
CA ILE A 184 -10.47 -0.49 -17.85
C ILE A 184 -10.83 -0.53 -16.36
N ARG A 185 -10.13 0.28 -15.55
CA ARG A 185 -10.45 0.45 -14.13
C ARG A 185 -11.88 0.92 -13.92
N GLU A 186 -12.39 1.85 -14.73
CA GLU A 186 -13.78 2.30 -14.64
C GLU A 186 -14.78 1.16 -14.86
N THR A 187 -14.52 0.25 -15.81
CA THR A 187 -15.32 -0.96 -16.01
C THR A 187 -15.36 -1.81 -14.73
N LEU A 188 -14.21 -2.03 -14.09
CA LEU A 188 -14.13 -2.73 -12.81
C LEU A 188 -14.88 -2.00 -11.68
N LEU A 189 -14.79 -0.68 -11.60
CA LEU A 189 -15.52 0.10 -10.57
C LEU A 189 -17.04 0.04 -10.76
N ARG A 190 -17.52 -0.04 -12.00
CA ARG A 190 -18.95 -0.26 -12.30
C ARG A 190 -19.38 -1.67 -11.92
N LEU A 191 -18.55 -2.67 -12.24
CA LEU A 191 -18.77 -4.05 -11.82
C LEU A 191 -18.85 -4.14 -10.29
N ASN A 192 -17.90 -3.53 -9.57
CA ASN A 192 -17.89 -3.46 -8.11
C ASN A 192 -19.18 -2.88 -7.54
N HIS A 193 -19.69 -1.80 -8.14
CA HIS A 193 -20.94 -1.19 -7.73
C HIS A 193 -22.14 -2.12 -7.96
N ALA A 194 -22.22 -2.80 -9.10
CA ALA A 194 -23.26 -3.80 -9.34
C ALA A 194 -23.15 -5.00 -8.38
N THR A 195 -21.94 -5.41 -8.03
CA THR A 195 -21.65 -6.56 -7.16
C THR A 195 -21.93 -6.27 -5.68
N THR A 196 -21.62 -5.06 -5.18
CA THR A 196 -21.64 -4.76 -3.73
C THR A 196 -22.40 -3.51 -3.33
N GLY A 197 -22.88 -2.73 -4.31
CA GLY A 197 -23.52 -1.44 -4.07
C GLY A 197 -22.52 -0.29 -3.93
N HIS A 198 -21.21 -0.55 -3.85
CA HIS A 198 -20.18 0.48 -3.71
C HIS A 198 -19.03 0.30 -4.71
N ARG A 199 -18.62 1.39 -5.37
CA ARG A 199 -17.56 1.37 -6.41
C ARG A 199 -16.20 0.90 -5.88
N LEU A 200 -15.88 1.27 -4.64
CA LEU A 200 -14.68 0.82 -3.91
C LEU A 200 -14.97 -0.31 -2.90
N LEU A 201 -16.06 -1.06 -3.10
CA LEU A 201 -16.37 -2.27 -2.32
C LEU A 201 -16.52 -2.09 -0.80
N ARG A 202 -16.73 -0.86 -0.31
CA ARG A 202 -16.97 -0.56 1.10
C ARG A 202 -18.33 -1.11 1.56
N GLY A 203 -18.36 -1.61 2.79
CA GLY A 203 -19.48 -2.32 3.38
C GLY A 203 -19.62 -3.78 2.93
N ALA A 204 -18.76 -4.26 2.02
CA ALA A 204 -18.90 -5.59 1.44
C ALA A 204 -18.39 -6.71 2.36
N VAL A 205 -17.46 -6.46 3.28
CA VAL A 205 -16.90 -7.46 4.20
C VAL A 205 -17.22 -7.07 5.64
N TYR A 206 -17.59 -8.04 6.47
CA TYR A 206 -17.90 -7.86 7.90
C TYR A 206 -17.57 -9.16 8.67
N PRO A 207 -17.34 -9.13 10.01
CA PRO A 207 -17.14 -10.34 10.81
C PRO A 207 -18.28 -11.34 10.62
N GLY A 208 -17.98 -12.56 10.21
CA GLY A 208 -18.96 -13.59 9.84
C GLY A 208 -19.14 -13.79 8.34
N GLY A 209 -18.93 -12.77 7.49
CA GLY A 209 -19.10 -12.95 6.04
C GLY A 209 -18.80 -11.77 5.13
N ALA A 210 -19.56 -11.72 4.03
CA ALA A 210 -19.51 -10.67 3.02
C ALA A 210 -20.88 -10.50 2.34
N HIS A 211 -21.19 -9.30 1.87
CA HIS A 211 -22.41 -8.96 1.14
C HIS A 211 -22.12 -8.88 -0.36
N LEU A 212 -22.86 -9.67 -1.13
CA LEU A 212 -22.88 -9.63 -2.59
C LEU A 212 -24.33 -9.45 -3.05
N HIS A 213 -24.60 -8.41 -3.83
CA HIS A 213 -25.88 -8.23 -4.52
C HIS A 213 -25.97 -9.13 -5.75
N THR A 214 -24.86 -9.26 -6.47
CA THR A 214 -24.75 -10.07 -7.68
C THR A 214 -23.40 -10.76 -7.73
N ILE A 215 -23.32 -11.89 -8.43
CA ILE A 215 -22.04 -12.54 -8.72
C ILE A 215 -21.45 -11.87 -9.98
N PRO A 216 -20.18 -11.44 -9.97
CA PRO A 216 -19.54 -10.88 -11.16
C PRO A 216 -19.61 -11.83 -12.35
N ASP A 217 -19.98 -11.31 -13.52
CA ASP A 217 -19.99 -12.07 -14.76
C ASP A 217 -18.55 -12.44 -15.19
N PRO A 218 -18.21 -13.74 -15.34
CA PRO A 218 -16.90 -14.17 -15.76
C PRO A 218 -16.48 -13.62 -17.14
N ALA A 219 -17.42 -13.39 -18.07
CA ALA A 219 -17.08 -12.85 -19.38
C ALA A 219 -16.58 -11.40 -19.28
N THR A 220 -17.18 -10.60 -18.39
CA THR A 220 -16.70 -9.25 -18.07
C THR A 220 -15.29 -9.27 -17.47
N ILE A 221 -14.99 -10.21 -16.56
CA ILE A 221 -13.65 -10.36 -15.99
C ILE A 221 -12.63 -10.77 -17.06
N GLN A 222 -13.00 -11.68 -17.95
CA GLN A 222 -12.13 -12.11 -19.05
C GLN A 222 -11.83 -10.93 -20.00
N ALA A 223 -12.84 -10.15 -20.37
CA ALA A 223 -12.64 -8.98 -21.22
C ALA A 223 -11.70 -7.94 -20.58
N VAL A 224 -11.82 -7.72 -19.26
CA VAL A 224 -10.87 -6.87 -18.52
C VAL A 224 -9.45 -7.44 -18.56
N ALA A 225 -9.30 -8.76 -18.43
CA ALA A 225 -8.00 -9.43 -18.47
C ALA A 225 -7.34 -9.31 -19.86
N ASP A 226 -8.13 -9.46 -20.93
CA ASP A 226 -7.65 -9.33 -22.30
C ASP A 226 -7.24 -7.87 -22.58
N ASP A 227 -8.08 -6.90 -22.22
CA ASP A 227 -7.82 -5.47 -22.36
C ASP A 227 -6.53 -5.04 -21.62
N ILE A 228 -6.33 -5.48 -20.38
CA ILE A 228 -5.12 -5.10 -19.63
C ILE A 228 -3.87 -5.81 -20.17
N ALA A 229 -3.99 -7.04 -20.67
CA ALA A 229 -2.87 -7.76 -21.27
C ALA A 229 -2.37 -7.04 -22.52
N GLU A 230 -3.27 -6.52 -23.37
CA GLU A 230 -2.91 -5.70 -24.52
C GLU A 230 -2.14 -4.43 -24.11
N ILE A 231 -2.64 -3.71 -23.09
CA ILE A 231 -1.95 -2.51 -22.58
C ILE A 231 -0.57 -2.82 -22.03
N VAL A 232 -0.42 -3.93 -21.30
CA VAL A 232 0.87 -4.38 -20.76
C VAL A 232 1.83 -4.73 -21.90
N ASP A 233 1.39 -5.45 -22.92
CA ASP A 233 2.23 -5.80 -24.07
C ASP A 233 2.72 -4.54 -24.82
N ILE A 234 1.82 -3.60 -25.09
CA ILE A 234 2.17 -2.31 -25.72
C ILE A 234 3.20 -1.56 -24.85
N ALA A 235 2.95 -1.46 -23.54
CA ALA A 235 3.83 -0.75 -22.63
C ALA A 235 5.22 -1.39 -22.55
N LEU A 236 5.30 -2.72 -22.44
CA LEU A 236 6.57 -3.45 -22.37
C LEU A 236 7.38 -3.39 -23.67
N ASN A 237 6.72 -3.20 -24.82
CA ASN A 237 7.40 -3.03 -26.11
C ASN A 237 7.70 -1.56 -26.46
N HIS A 238 7.23 -0.60 -25.65
CA HIS A 238 7.46 0.83 -25.87
C HIS A 238 8.84 1.27 -25.38
N THR A 239 9.64 1.89 -26.24
CA THR A 239 11.05 2.26 -25.94
C THR A 239 11.18 3.15 -24.71
N VAL A 240 10.37 4.22 -24.59
CA VAL A 240 10.41 5.13 -23.41
C VAL A 240 10.14 4.39 -22.10
N VAL A 241 9.20 3.44 -22.11
CA VAL A 241 8.84 2.70 -20.90
C VAL A 241 9.99 1.76 -20.54
N ARG A 242 10.53 1.03 -21.51
CA ARG A 242 11.68 0.15 -21.32
C ARG A 242 12.90 0.89 -20.81
N ASP A 243 13.26 2.02 -21.42
CA ASP A 243 14.45 2.81 -21.07
C ASP A 243 14.36 3.37 -19.65
N ARG A 244 13.15 3.70 -19.18
CA ARG A 244 12.94 4.29 -17.84
C ARG A 244 12.81 3.24 -16.74
N LEU A 245 12.31 2.04 -17.05
CA LEU A 245 12.12 0.96 -16.06
C LEU A 245 13.32 0.02 -15.96
N THR A 246 14.01 -0.26 -17.07
CA THR A 246 15.10 -1.24 -17.10
C THR A 246 16.31 -0.73 -16.32
N GLY A 247 16.76 -1.51 -15.33
CA GLY A 247 17.91 -1.15 -14.49
C GLY A 247 17.63 -0.08 -13.43
N THR A 248 16.42 0.46 -13.36
CA THR A 248 16.04 1.47 -12.36
C THR A 248 15.65 0.80 -11.03
N ALA A 249 16.18 1.34 -9.93
CA ALA A 249 15.82 0.94 -8.56
C ALA A 249 15.91 -0.57 -8.28
N VAL A 250 16.96 -1.22 -8.79
CA VAL A 250 17.21 -2.66 -8.56
C VAL A 250 17.30 -2.95 -7.06
N LEU A 251 16.38 -3.78 -6.57
CA LEU A 251 16.33 -4.25 -5.20
C LEU A 251 16.76 -5.72 -5.16
N THR A 252 17.96 -5.98 -4.61
CA THR A 252 18.46 -7.35 -4.47
C THR A 252 17.63 -8.17 -3.48
N GLN A 253 17.66 -9.49 -3.61
CA GLN A 253 16.95 -10.40 -2.69
C GLN A 253 17.34 -10.16 -1.22
N GLN A 254 18.63 -9.96 -0.94
CA GLN A 254 19.11 -9.68 0.40
C GLN A 254 18.59 -8.34 0.93
N GLN A 255 18.66 -7.27 0.13
CA GLN A 255 18.12 -5.97 0.53
C GLN A 255 16.61 -6.03 0.78
N ALA A 256 15.86 -6.74 -0.07
CA ALA A 256 14.43 -6.95 0.11
C ALA A 256 14.14 -7.68 1.44
N ALA A 257 14.95 -8.66 1.81
CA ALA A 257 14.83 -9.38 3.07
C ALA A 257 15.16 -8.47 4.27
N ASP A 258 16.27 -7.72 4.19
CA ASP A 258 16.74 -6.84 5.26
C ASP A 258 15.73 -5.73 5.58
N ILE A 259 15.04 -5.19 4.57
CA ILE A 259 14.01 -4.14 4.76
C ILE A 259 12.61 -4.71 5.04
N GLY A 260 12.44 -6.03 5.02
CA GLY A 260 11.14 -6.68 5.22
C GLY A 260 10.13 -6.39 4.11
N ALA A 261 10.56 -6.35 2.85
CA ALA A 261 9.67 -6.16 1.71
C ALA A 261 8.59 -7.26 1.65
N VAL A 262 7.39 -6.89 1.20
CA VAL A 262 6.24 -7.81 1.06
C VAL A 262 5.58 -7.68 -0.31
N GLY A 263 4.63 -8.58 -0.59
CA GLY A 263 3.78 -8.49 -1.78
C GLY A 263 4.56 -8.69 -3.09
N TYR A 264 4.12 -8.01 -4.15
CA TYR A 264 4.72 -8.17 -5.47
C TYR A 264 6.16 -7.63 -5.55
N VAL A 265 6.53 -6.64 -4.72
CA VAL A 265 7.91 -6.11 -4.65
C VAL A 265 8.87 -7.19 -4.15
N ALA A 266 8.51 -7.88 -3.06
CA ALA A 266 9.33 -8.97 -2.53
C ALA A 266 9.48 -10.12 -3.54
N ARG A 267 8.38 -10.50 -4.21
CA ARG A 267 8.40 -11.55 -5.24
C ARG A 267 9.22 -11.17 -6.46
N ALA A 268 9.16 -9.91 -6.91
CA ALA A 268 9.99 -9.41 -8.00
C ALA A 268 11.49 -9.44 -7.65
N SER A 269 11.85 -9.27 -6.38
CA SER A 269 13.22 -9.45 -5.86
C SER A 269 13.59 -10.91 -5.54
N GLY A 270 12.75 -11.89 -5.87
CA GLY A 270 13.03 -13.32 -5.68
C GLY A 270 12.70 -13.88 -4.30
N LEU A 271 11.99 -13.15 -3.43
CA LEU A 271 11.49 -13.69 -2.16
C LEU A 271 10.13 -14.38 -2.35
N PRO A 272 9.98 -15.69 -2.03
CA PRO A 272 8.75 -16.43 -2.25
C PRO A 272 7.70 -16.17 -1.15
N THR A 273 7.31 -14.90 -0.96
CA THR A 273 6.32 -14.48 0.05
C THR A 273 4.98 -14.09 -0.57
N ASP A 274 3.92 -14.71 -0.08
CA ASP A 274 2.53 -14.36 -0.39
C ASP A 274 1.62 -14.85 0.73
N ALA A 275 0.97 -13.92 1.43
CA ALA A 275 0.08 -14.23 2.54
C ALA A 275 -1.08 -15.16 2.15
N ARG A 276 -1.52 -15.16 0.88
CA ARG A 276 -2.57 -16.06 0.40
C ARG A 276 -2.13 -17.53 0.37
N HIS A 277 -0.82 -17.77 0.35
CA HIS A 277 -0.22 -19.10 0.37
C HIS A 277 0.36 -19.47 1.74
N THR A 278 1.02 -18.52 2.42
CA THR A 278 1.68 -18.76 3.71
C THR A 278 0.72 -18.65 4.90
N HIS A 279 -0.32 -17.84 4.78
CA HIS A 279 -1.39 -17.66 5.75
C HIS A 279 -2.77 -17.81 5.08
N PRO A 280 -3.06 -18.96 4.47
CA PRO A 280 -4.26 -19.13 3.66
C PRO A 280 -5.50 -19.00 4.53
N THR A 281 -6.33 -18.00 4.22
CA THR A 281 -7.72 -17.97 4.69
C THR A 281 -8.53 -18.82 3.70
N PRO A 282 -9.24 -19.86 4.12
CA PRO A 282 -10.06 -20.61 3.17
C PRO A 282 -11.07 -19.64 2.48
N PRO A 283 -11.35 -19.81 1.17
CA PRO A 283 -11.19 -21.01 0.37
C PRO A 283 -9.87 -21.05 -0.42
N TRP A 284 -8.83 -20.29 -0.05
CA TRP A 284 -7.49 -20.39 -0.65
C TRP A 284 -6.80 -21.71 -0.28
N THR A 285 -7.44 -22.86 -0.51
CA THR A 285 -6.82 -24.18 -0.47
C THR A 285 -6.03 -24.35 -1.76
N ARG A 286 -4.70 -24.27 -1.67
CA ARG A 286 -3.69 -24.63 -2.69
C ARG A 286 -4.28 -24.93 -4.09
N SER A 287 -4.52 -23.90 -4.88
CA SER A 287 -4.34 -24.08 -6.32
C SER A 287 -2.83 -24.23 -6.56
N PRO A 288 -2.35 -25.23 -7.32
CA PRO A 288 -0.96 -25.25 -7.71
C PRO A 288 -0.73 -23.99 -8.53
N SER A 289 0.02 -23.03 -7.99
CA SER A 289 0.48 -21.90 -8.80
C SER A 289 1.16 -22.49 -10.01
N ARG A 290 0.71 -22.14 -11.22
CA ARG A 290 1.61 -22.19 -12.37
C ARG A 290 2.82 -21.40 -11.92
N SER A 291 3.97 -22.07 -11.86
CA SER A 291 5.25 -21.42 -11.62
C SER A 291 5.27 -20.15 -12.47
N THR A 292 5.50 -19.01 -11.84
CA THR A 292 5.99 -17.86 -12.58
C THR A 292 7.16 -18.40 -13.41
N PRO A 293 7.17 -18.28 -14.75
CA PRO A 293 8.33 -18.68 -15.52
C PRO A 293 9.53 -17.99 -14.85
N ALA A 294 10.55 -18.79 -14.52
CA ALA A 294 11.81 -18.23 -14.04
C ALA A 294 12.15 -17.06 -14.96
N ALA A 295 12.47 -15.91 -14.36
CA ALA A 295 12.80 -14.69 -15.09
C ALA A 295 13.65 -15.07 -16.29
N THR A 296 13.09 -14.92 -17.50
CA THR A 296 13.86 -15.07 -18.72
C THR A 296 15.03 -14.13 -18.55
N SER A 297 16.23 -14.70 -18.50
CA SER A 297 17.48 -13.95 -18.43
C SER A 297 17.44 -12.92 -19.54
N TRP A 298 17.28 -11.65 -19.17
CA TRP A 298 17.46 -10.55 -20.09
C TRP A 298 18.92 -10.63 -20.56
N PRO A 299 19.19 -10.69 -21.87
CA PRO A 299 20.57 -10.68 -22.33
C PRO A 299 21.23 -9.40 -21.85
N ALA A 300 22.32 -9.55 -21.10
CA ALA A 300 23.21 -8.46 -20.80
C ALA A 300 23.82 -7.98 -22.12
N SER A 301 23.47 -6.77 -22.54
CA SER A 301 24.19 -6.00 -23.55
C SER A 301 25.11 -5.00 -22.85
#